data_AF-Q874C3-F1
#
_entry.id   AF-Q874C3-F1
#
_cell.length_a   1.000
_cell.length_b   1.000
_cell.length_c   1.000
_cell.angle_alpha   90.00
_cell.angle_beta   90.00
_cell.angle_gamma   90.00
#
_symmetry.space_group_name_H-M   'P 1'
#
loop_
_entity.id
_entity.type
_entity.pdbx_description
1 polymer ?
#
loop_
_entity_poly.entity_id
_entity_poly.type
_entity_poly.pdbx_seq_one_letter_code
_entity_poly.pdbx_strand_id
1 'polypeptide(L)'
;MASPKGANPVEASKPPVAVAHKQKTTAWRGLMDYLSARQITLPLKVLTYIVVMHRFAALRPYTRKFFHLQYPKHEVDGVAAYYSRGRDDIYFVLTGILALTFLRAACMDFVLVPMARALKITKRKPQLRFAEQGWALIYYTSSTWIGFYLYYHSPYWLNVEELWRGYPHFELDPFFKAYYLIQFSFWVQQIFVLNMEEKRKDHYQMFTHHIVTCALMCGSYYYYYTRVGHLILVLMDGVDTLLASAKMLKYLRYDTMCDAMFGLFVIAWVVLRHGLYNYVTWSAYFQAPVLVAENCLRDEDGQETCFNPALHRVFVVLLIALQIITLIWLYMIVRVIVKILKGGGAEDSRSDDEDSDEEEGEAEGEEEEEEEEEVMEEKVSDDN
;
A
#
# COMPACT_ATOMS: atom_id res chain seq x y z
N MET A 1 -55.73 33.11 43.89
CA MET A 1 -55.77 32.16 42.76
C MET A 1 -55.55 32.93 41.48
N ALA A 2 -54.38 32.78 40.85
CA ALA A 2 -54.06 32.93 39.42
C ALA A 2 -52.57 33.32 39.28
N SER A 3 -51.85 32.48 38.56
CA SER A 3 -50.39 32.42 38.40
C SER A 3 -49.89 33.32 37.25
N PRO A 4 -48.71 33.96 37.32
CA PRO A 4 -48.02 34.44 36.13
C PRO A 4 -47.21 33.30 35.51
N LYS A 5 -47.49 33.03 34.22
CA LYS A 5 -46.86 32.02 33.38
C LYS A 5 -45.35 32.28 33.23
N GLY A 6 -44.58 31.20 33.31
CA GLY A 6 -43.12 31.18 33.27
C GLY A 6 -42.50 31.62 31.94
N ALA A 7 -41.28 32.14 32.07
CA ALA A 7 -40.34 32.35 30.98
C ALA A 7 -39.71 30.99 30.59
N ASN A 8 -39.71 30.68 29.30
CA ASN A 8 -38.97 29.54 28.74
C ASN A 8 -37.45 29.83 28.76
N PRO A 9 -36.59 28.83 29.04
CA PRO A 9 -35.16 28.98 28.88
C PRO A 9 -34.78 28.95 27.39
N VAL A 10 -33.85 29.84 27.02
CA VAL A 10 -33.24 29.92 25.69
C VAL A 10 -32.48 28.62 25.41
N GLU A 11 -32.96 27.85 24.43
CA GLU A 11 -32.32 26.63 23.94
C GLU A 11 -31.06 27.02 23.12
N ALA A 12 -29.88 26.67 23.62
CA ALA A 12 -28.63 26.85 22.89
C ALA A 12 -28.65 25.97 21.63
N SER A 13 -28.76 26.61 20.45
CA SER A 13 -28.74 25.93 19.16
C SER A 13 -27.45 25.14 19.00
N LYS A 14 -27.53 23.81 19.02
CA LYS A 14 -26.42 22.94 18.62
C LYS A 14 -26.02 23.30 17.18
N PRO A 15 -24.72 23.46 16.86
CA PRO A 15 -24.31 23.78 15.51
C PRO A 15 -24.75 22.66 14.56
N PRO A 16 -25.25 22.98 13.34
CA PRO A 16 -25.73 21.99 12.41
C PRO A 16 -24.57 21.10 11.95
N VAL A 17 -24.68 19.80 12.26
CA VAL A 17 -23.72 18.73 11.93
C VAL A 17 -23.33 18.73 10.44
N ALA A 18 -24.24 19.14 9.56
CA ALA A 18 -24.02 19.27 8.12
C ALA A 18 -22.96 20.33 7.74
N VAL A 19 -22.87 21.45 8.46
CA VAL A 19 -21.89 22.51 8.16
C VAL A 19 -20.49 22.06 8.59
N ALA A 20 -20.36 21.42 9.76
CA ALA A 20 -19.11 20.86 10.23
C ALA A 20 -18.58 19.73 9.32
N HIS A 21 -19.47 18.92 8.75
CA HIS A 21 -19.08 17.88 7.80
C HIS A 21 -18.60 18.48 6.47
N LYS A 22 -19.28 19.50 5.94
CA LYS A 22 -18.92 20.20 4.69
C LYS A 22 -17.60 21.02 4.80
N GLN A 23 -17.31 21.56 5.98
CA GLN A 23 -16.03 22.24 6.27
C GLN A 23 -14.86 21.26 6.44
N LYS A 24 -15.09 20.10 7.06
CA LYS A 24 -14.07 19.05 7.20
C LYS A 24 -13.70 18.43 5.86
N THR A 25 -14.66 18.23 4.96
CA THR A 25 -14.39 17.67 3.63
C THR A 25 -13.62 18.65 2.73
N THR A 26 -13.85 19.96 2.87
CA THR A 26 -13.07 20.99 2.16
C THR A 26 -11.66 21.15 2.72
N ALA A 27 -11.49 21.12 4.04
CA ALA A 27 -10.16 21.16 4.66
C ALA A 27 -9.31 19.92 4.34
N TRP A 28 -9.92 18.72 4.35
CA TRP A 28 -9.23 17.48 3.98
C TRP A 28 -8.77 17.47 2.53
N ARG A 29 -9.64 17.91 1.60
CA ARG A 29 -9.26 18.04 0.18
C ARG A 29 -8.11 19.04 0.01
N GLY A 30 -8.20 20.22 0.61
CA GLY A 30 -7.13 21.22 0.56
C GLY A 30 -5.80 20.72 1.12
N LEU A 31 -5.82 19.88 2.17
CA LEU A 31 -4.61 19.23 2.67
C LEU A 31 -4.04 18.22 1.67
N MET A 32 -4.87 17.36 1.08
CA MET A 32 -4.42 16.37 0.10
C MET A 32 -3.85 17.04 -1.15
N ASP A 33 -4.48 18.10 -1.64
CA ASP A 33 -3.98 18.89 -2.79
C ASP A 33 -2.62 19.52 -2.47
N TYR A 34 -2.48 20.10 -1.27
CA TYR A 34 -1.20 20.65 -0.80
C TYR A 34 -0.09 19.59 -0.72
N LEU A 35 -0.41 18.41 -0.19
CA LEU A 35 0.54 17.30 -0.09
C LEU A 35 0.90 16.77 -1.49
N SER A 36 -0.06 16.72 -2.41
CA SER A 36 0.11 16.25 -3.79
C SER A 36 1.05 17.15 -4.58
N ALA A 37 0.87 18.46 -4.47
CA ALA A 37 1.76 19.42 -5.09
C ALA A 37 3.20 19.40 -4.53
N ARG A 38 3.45 18.73 -3.40
CA ARG A 38 4.73 18.81 -2.66
C ARG A 38 5.31 17.45 -2.27
N GLN A 39 4.97 16.38 -2.98
CA GLN A 39 5.44 15.02 -2.68
C GLN A 39 6.99 14.88 -2.68
N ILE A 40 7.71 15.68 -3.47
CA ILE A 40 9.18 15.72 -3.43
C ILE A 40 9.68 16.67 -2.34
N THR A 41 9.20 17.92 -2.38
CA THR A 41 9.79 19.00 -1.56
C THR A 41 9.52 18.82 -0.07
N LEU A 42 8.35 18.32 0.34
CA LEU A 42 8.00 18.18 1.74
C LEU A 42 8.84 17.07 2.43
N PRO A 43 8.87 15.81 1.95
CA PRO A 43 9.67 14.79 2.60
C PRO A 43 11.15 15.13 2.56
N LEU A 44 11.66 15.69 1.46
CA LEU A 44 13.06 16.10 1.36
C LEU A 44 13.42 17.17 2.41
N LYS A 45 12.56 18.18 2.62
CA LYS A 45 12.76 19.19 3.66
C LYS A 45 12.77 18.58 5.06
N VAL A 46 11.81 17.71 5.36
CA VAL A 46 11.71 17.05 6.67
C VAL A 46 12.95 16.17 6.93
N LEU A 47 13.32 15.32 5.96
CA LEU A 47 14.50 14.46 6.07
C LEU A 47 15.78 15.30 6.22
N THR A 48 15.94 16.36 5.42
CA THR A 48 17.08 17.27 5.53
C THR A 48 17.15 17.92 6.91
N TYR A 49 16.01 18.38 7.47
CA TYR A 49 15.97 18.95 8.81
C TYR A 49 16.38 17.93 9.88
N ILE A 50 15.90 16.69 9.80
CA ILE A 50 16.30 15.61 10.73
C ILE A 50 17.81 15.33 10.61
N VAL A 51 18.35 15.28 9.39
CA VAL A 51 19.80 15.08 9.15
C VAL A 51 20.62 16.24 9.72
N VAL A 52 20.20 17.48 9.50
CA VAL A 52 20.87 18.67 10.05
C VAL A 52 20.83 18.64 11.57
N MET A 53 19.66 18.38 12.18
CA MET A 53 19.52 18.23 13.63
C MET A 53 20.45 17.15 14.19
N HIS A 54 20.63 16.03 13.48
CA HIS A 54 21.49 14.93 13.90
C HIS A 54 22.97 15.31 14.03
N ARG A 55 23.41 16.36 13.32
CA ARG A 55 24.79 16.87 13.42
C ARG A 55 25.07 17.50 14.79
N PHE A 56 24.05 18.02 15.48
CA PHE A 56 24.18 18.63 16.79
C PHE A 56 24.19 17.59 17.90
N ALA A 57 25.26 17.59 18.73
CA ALA A 57 25.43 16.61 19.80
C ALA A 57 24.25 16.58 20.79
N ALA A 58 23.66 17.73 21.10
CA ALA A 58 22.51 17.85 22.00
C ALA A 58 21.22 17.16 21.46
N LEU A 59 21.06 17.09 20.14
CA LEU A 59 19.87 16.53 19.48
C LEU A 59 20.07 15.11 18.97
N ARG A 60 21.31 14.61 18.94
CA ARG A 60 21.67 13.27 18.47
C ARG A 60 20.91 12.14 19.19
N PRO A 61 20.69 12.16 20.53
CA PRO A 61 19.96 11.10 21.22
C PRO A 61 18.51 10.94 20.74
N TYR A 62 17.88 12.03 20.29
CA TYR A 62 16.51 12.04 19.79
C TYR A 62 16.43 11.69 18.30
N THR A 63 17.37 12.20 17.51
CA THR A 63 17.38 12.02 16.05
C THR A 63 17.92 10.66 15.60
N ARG A 64 18.78 9.99 16.39
CA ARG A 64 19.33 8.66 16.04
C ARG A 64 18.24 7.61 15.75
N LYS A 65 17.06 7.76 16.38
CA LYS A 65 15.94 6.83 16.26
C LYS A 65 15.35 6.79 14.84
N PHE A 66 15.57 7.84 14.06
CA PHE A 66 15.09 7.95 12.67
C PHE A 66 16.01 7.27 11.66
N PHE A 67 17.28 6.98 12.02
CA PHE A 67 18.29 6.47 11.08
C PHE A 67 18.67 5.00 11.29
N HIS A 68 18.42 4.45 12.47
CA HIS A 68 18.92 3.12 12.84
C HIS A 68 17.78 2.22 13.32
N LEU A 69 17.98 0.90 13.19
CA LEU A 69 17.13 -0.09 13.84
C LEU A 69 17.23 0.05 15.37
N GLN A 70 16.09 -0.05 16.06
CA GLN A 70 16.02 0.09 17.51
C GLN A 70 16.11 -1.27 18.20
N TYR A 71 16.50 -1.28 19.48
CA TYR A 71 16.58 -2.47 20.34
C TYR A 71 17.59 -3.55 19.87
N PRO A 72 18.88 -3.20 19.71
CA PRO A 72 19.92 -4.19 19.44
C PRO A 72 20.04 -5.20 20.60
N LYS A 73 20.30 -6.46 20.25
CA LYS A 73 20.53 -7.60 21.14
C LYS A 73 21.80 -8.32 20.73
N HIS A 74 22.55 -8.81 21.72
CA HIS A 74 23.82 -9.51 21.53
C HIS A 74 24.78 -8.76 20.60
N GLU A 75 25.42 -7.71 21.12
CA GLU A 75 26.46 -6.99 20.37
C GLU A 75 27.78 -7.75 20.38
N VAL A 76 28.27 -8.10 19.18
CA VAL A 76 29.59 -8.68 18.95
C VAL A 76 30.38 -7.68 18.10
N ASP A 77 31.53 -7.23 18.60
CA ASP A 77 32.40 -6.23 17.93
C ASP A 77 31.70 -4.91 17.53
N GLY A 78 30.71 -4.48 18.33
CA GLY A 78 29.94 -3.25 18.07
C GLY A 78 28.87 -3.39 16.99
N VAL A 79 28.60 -4.62 16.52
CA VAL A 79 27.51 -4.96 15.61
C VAL A 79 26.50 -5.83 16.36
N ALA A 80 25.23 -5.43 16.35
CA ALA A 80 24.17 -6.22 16.95
C ALA A 80 23.88 -7.46 16.10
N ALA A 81 23.96 -8.65 16.70
CA ALA A 81 23.64 -9.91 16.02
C ALA A 81 22.14 -10.02 15.73
N TYR A 82 21.31 -9.57 16.68
CA TYR A 82 19.86 -9.60 16.55
C TYR A 82 19.23 -8.30 17.05
N TYR A 83 17.95 -8.13 16.76
CA TYR A 83 17.15 -7.01 17.26
C TYR A 83 15.85 -7.53 17.85
N SER A 84 15.43 -6.96 18.98
CA SER A 84 14.06 -7.15 19.48
C SER A 84 13.13 -6.10 18.86
N ARG A 85 11.87 -6.06 19.29
CA ARG A 85 10.88 -5.10 18.79
C ARG A 85 10.54 -4.10 19.88
N GLY A 86 10.13 -2.91 19.51
CA GLY A 86 9.50 -2.01 20.47
C GLY A 86 8.93 -0.76 19.86
N ARG A 87 8.46 0.14 20.72
CA ARG A 87 7.71 1.33 20.32
C ARG A 87 8.56 2.32 19.52
N ASP A 88 9.85 2.40 19.81
CA ASP A 88 10.75 3.32 19.10
C ASP A 88 10.99 2.92 17.64
N ASP A 89 10.61 1.71 17.21
CA ASP A 89 10.65 1.33 15.79
C ASP A 89 9.71 2.20 14.92
N ILE A 90 8.73 2.88 15.53
CA ILE A 90 7.86 3.84 14.82
C ILE A 90 8.65 4.98 14.16
N TYR A 91 9.77 5.41 14.73
CA TYR A 91 10.60 6.47 14.15
C TYR A 91 11.25 6.02 12.84
N PHE A 92 11.67 4.76 12.78
CA PHE A 92 12.16 4.15 11.55
C PHE A 92 11.05 4.07 10.50
N VAL A 93 9.84 3.65 10.91
CA VAL A 93 8.68 3.58 10.02
C VAL A 93 8.28 4.95 9.45
N LEU A 94 8.25 5.99 10.30
CA LEU A 94 7.97 7.36 9.87
C LEU A 94 9.00 7.87 8.87
N THR A 95 10.28 7.56 9.08
CA THR A 95 11.35 7.89 8.13
C THR A 95 11.16 7.14 6.82
N GLY A 96 10.80 5.86 6.89
CA GLY A 96 10.47 5.03 5.74
C GLY A 96 9.32 5.60 4.91
N ILE A 97 8.24 6.07 5.55
CA ILE A 97 7.10 6.70 4.86
C ILE A 97 7.57 7.93 4.06
N LEU A 98 8.37 8.81 4.69
CA LEU A 98 8.92 10.00 4.04
C LEU A 98 9.84 9.63 2.87
N ALA A 99 10.76 8.68 3.10
CA ALA A 99 11.70 8.22 2.08
C ALA A 99 10.98 7.58 0.89
N LEU A 100 9.98 6.72 1.13
CA LEU A 100 9.18 6.08 0.09
C LEU A 100 8.32 7.09 -0.67
N THR A 101 7.81 8.13 0.00
CA THR A 101 7.04 9.19 -0.66
C THR A 101 7.93 10.01 -1.60
N PHE A 102 9.13 10.38 -1.13
CA PHE A 102 10.13 11.04 -1.96
C PHE A 102 10.56 10.15 -3.13
N LEU A 103 10.91 8.89 -2.85
CA LEU A 103 11.42 7.96 -3.87
C LEU A 103 10.36 7.68 -4.94
N ARG A 104 9.10 7.49 -4.55
CA ARG A 104 7.97 7.35 -5.48
C ARG A 104 7.88 8.57 -6.39
N ALA A 105 7.77 9.76 -5.81
CA ALA A 105 7.55 10.98 -6.58
C ALA A 105 8.74 11.30 -7.49
N ALA A 106 9.97 11.17 -6.98
CA ALA A 106 11.18 11.35 -7.78
C ALA A 106 11.29 10.33 -8.92
N CYS A 107 10.98 9.05 -8.65
CA CYS A 107 11.00 8.01 -9.68
C CYS A 107 9.95 8.28 -10.77
N MET A 108 8.74 8.67 -10.38
CA MET A 108 7.69 9.01 -11.34
C MET A 108 8.06 10.23 -12.18
N ASP A 109 8.44 11.35 -11.56
CA ASP A 109 8.67 12.61 -12.25
C ASP A 109 9.94 12.60 -13.11
N PHE A 110 11.03 11.98 -12.63
CA PHE A 110 12.33 12.04 -13.29
C PHE A 110 12.67 10.81 -14.15
N VAL A 111 11.99 9.68 -13.96
CA VAL A 111 12.30 8.44 -14.68
C VAL A 111 11.09 7.95 -15.47
N LEU A 112 9.98 7.65 -14.81
CA LEU A 112 8.88 6.90 -15.42
C LEU A 112 8.01 7.73 -16.37
N VAL A 113 7.70 8.99 -16.02
CA VAL A 113 6.96 9.89 -16.92
C VAL A 113 7.80 10.27 -18.15
N PRO A 114 9.09 10.64 -18.02
CA PRO A 114 9.96 10.81 -19.19
C PRO A 114 10.07 9.54 -20.05
N MET A 115 10.17 8.37 -19.43
CA MET A 115 10.17 7.09 -20.12
C MET A 115 8.85 6.84 -20.87
N ALA A 116 7.69 7.14 -20.27
CA ALA A 116 6.39 7.05 -20.92
C ALA A 116 6.33 7.89 -22.21
N ARG A 117 6.84 9.13 -22.15
CA ARG A 117 6.93 10.02 -23.31
C ARG A 117 7.88 9.49 -24.38
N ALA A 118 9.05 8.97 -23.97
CA ALA A 118 10.00 8.34 -24.88
C ALA A 118 9.41 7.09 -25.58
N LEU A 119 8.51 6.38 -24.90
CA LEU A 119 7.75 5.24 -25.41
C LEU A 119 6.48 5.66 -26.18
N LYS A 120 6.33 6.94 -26.52
CA LYS A 120 5.24 7.51 -27.33
C LYS A 120 3.85 7.39 -26.72
N ILE A 121 3.74 7.34 -25.40
CA ILE A 121 2.45 7.53 -24.71
C ILE A 121 2.16 9.03 -24.74
N THR A 122 1.24 9.47 -25.59
CA THR A 122 1.00 10.91 -25.88
C THR A 122 0.11 11.59 -24.84
N LYS A 123 -1.01 10.95 -24.44
CA LYS A 123 -1.99 11.50 -23.50
C LYS A 123 -1.42 11.57 -22.06
N ARG A 124 -1.68 12.66 -21.34
CA ARG A 124 -1.15 12.91 -19.98
C ARG A 124 -1.65 11.91 -18.94
N LYS A 125 -2.94 11.56 -18.97
CA LYS A 125 -3.55 10.62 -18.00
C LYS A 125 -2.93 9.21 -18.12
N PRO A 126 -2.83 8.59 -19.32
CA PRO A 126 -2.08 7.35 -19.51
C PRO A 126 -0.59 7.42 -19.11
N GLN A 127 0.11 8.53 -19.36
CA GLN A 127 1.50 8.69 -18.88
C GLN A 127 1.60 8.57 -17.35
N LEU A 128 0.68 9.20 -16.62
CA LEU A 128 0.65 9.13 -15.16
C LEU A 128 0.30 7.73 -14.68
N ARG A 129 -0.70 7.07 -15.28
CA ARG A 129 -1.07 5.69 -14.93
C ARG A 129 0.06 4.69 -15.20
N PHE A 130 0.75 4.84 -16.33
CA PHE A 130 1.97 4.08 -16.62
C PHE A 130 3.03 4.32 -15.54
N ALA A 131 3.25 5.56 -15.11
CA ALA A 131 4.21 5.85 -14.05
C ALA A 131 3.78 5.28 -12.67
N GLU A 132 2.49 5.29 -12.34
CA GLU A 132 1.95 4.64 -11.13
C GLU A 132 2.21 3.14 -11.15
N GLN A 133 1.92 2.46 -12.26
CA GLN A 133 2.17 1.03 -12.42
C GLN A 133 3.66 0.70 -12.48
N GLY A 134 4.49 1.57 -13.08
CA GLY A 134 5.93 1.42 -13.11
C GLY A 134 6.55 1.49 -11.72
N TRP A 135 6.09 2.43 -10.88
CA TRP A 135 6.52 2.50 -9.48
C TRP A 135 6.09 1.26 -8.70
N ALA A 136 4.83 0.83 -8.86
CA ALA A 136 4.33 -0.39 -8.26
C ALA A 136 5.17 -1.61 -8.66
N LEU A 137 5.50 -1.73 -9.95
CA LEU A 137 6.33 -2.81 -10.46
C LEU A 137 7.73 -2.82 -9.83
N ILE A 138 8.40 -1.66 -9.75
CA ILE A 138 9.73 -1.54 -9.13
C ILE A 138 9.67 -1.97 -7.66
N TYR A 139 8.69 -1.47 -6.92
CA TYR A 139 8.55 -1.76 -5.50
C TYR A 139 8.22 -3.23 -5.25
N TYR A 140 7.14 -3.75 -5.85
CA TYR A 140 6.68 -5.12 -5.61
C TYR A 140 7.68 -6.16 -6.12
N THR A 141 8.38 -5.90 -7.22
CA THR A 141 9.47 -6.78 -7.67
C THR A 141 10.56 -6.85 -6.62
N SER A 142 11.06 -5.68 -6.17
CA SER A 142 12.13 -5.61 -5.16
C SER A 142 11.71 -6.30 -3.86
N SER A 143 10.48 -6.03 -3.39
CA SER A 143 9.90 -6.63 -2.20
C SER A 143 9.78 -8.15 -2.33
N THR A 144 9.23 -8.64 -3.45
CA THR A 144 9.04 -10.07 -3.72
C THR A 144 10.37 -10.81 -3.68
N TRP A 145 11.41 -10.29 -4.35
CA TRP A 145 12.72 -10.95 -4.38
C TRP A 145 13.41 -10.96 -3.03
N ILE A 146 13.40 -9.84 -2.30
CA ILE A 146 13.99 -9.77 -0.95
C ILE A 146 13.22 -10.66 0.02
N GLY A 147 11.89 -10.60 0.01
CA GLY A 147 11.05 -11.45 0.86
C GLY A 147 11.20 -12.93 0.54
N PHE A 148 11.26 -13.31 -0.74
CA PHE A 148 11.50 -14.69 -1.13
C PHE A 148 12.89 -15.18 -0.70
N TYR A 149 13.93 -14.34 -0.84
CA TYR A 149 15.27 -14.65 -0.34
C TYR A 149 15.25 -14.91 1.18
N LEU A 150 14.61 -14.03 1.96
CA LEU A 150 14.45 -14.20 3.40
C LEU A 150 13.66 -15.47 3.73
N TYR A 151 12.62 -15.78 2.95
CA TYR A 151 11.77 -16.95 3.17
C TYR A 151 12.53 -18.25 2.89
N TYR A 152 13.30 -18.30 1.80
CA TYR A 152 14.15 -19.44 1.46
C TYR A 152 15.18 -19.77 2.54
N HIS A 153 15.76 -18.76 3.19
CA HIS A 153 16.75 -18.94 4.26
C HIS A 153 16.12 -19.02 5.66
N SER A 154 14.80 -19.07 5.75
CA SER A 154 14.08 -19.14 7.02
C SER A 154 13.79 -20.58 7.44
N PRO A 155 13.63 -20.86 8.74
CA PRO A 155 13.29 -22.20 9.22
C PRO A 155 11.90 -22.67 8.77
N TYR A 156 11.03 -21.76 8.31
CA TYR A 156 9.67 -22.05 7.84
C TYR A 156 9.55 -22.18 6.32
N TRP A 157 10.68 -22.27 5.60
CA TRP A 157 10.66 -22.59 4.17
C TRP A 157 9.93 -23.91 3.91
N LEU A 158 8.79 -23.83 3.22
CA LEU A 158 7.90 -24.96 2.91
C LEU A 158 7.38 -25.73 4.13
N ASN A 159 7.49 -25.17 5.34
CA ASN A 159 7.01 -25.78 6.58
C ASN A 159 6.25 -24.76 7.43
N VAL A 160 4.92 -24.82 7.37
CA VAL A 160 4.04 -23.86 8.08
C VAL A 160 3.99 -24.07 9.59
N GLU A 161 4.38 -25.24 10.12
CA GLU A 161 4.44 -25.43 11.57
C GLU A 161 5.53 -24.56 12.22
N GLU A 162 6.64 -24.37 11.51
CA GLU A 162 7.77 -23.53 11.94
C GLU A 162 7.44 -22.03 11.95
N LEU A 163 6.28 -21.63 11.42
CA LEU A 163 5.73 -20.29 11.63
C LEU A 163 5.35 -20.06 13.10
N TRP A 164 5.05 -21.12 13.86
CA TRP A 164 4.52 -21.07 15.22
C TRP A 164 5.47 -21.67 16.26
N ARG A 165 6.27 -22.68 15.88
CA ARG A 165 7.24 -23.30 16.79
C ARG A 165 8.23 -22.27 17.34
N GLY A 166 8.52 -22.37 18.62
CA GLY A 166 9.38 -21.41 19.32
C GLY A 166 8.76 -20.03 19.52
N TYR A 167 7.43 -19.89 19.37
CA TYR A 167 6.73 -18.67 19.78
C TYR A 167 6.91 -18.45 21.29
N PRO A 168 7.08 -17.20 21.75
CA PRO A 168 7.29 -15.98 20.96
C PRO A 168 8.71 -15.85 20.37
N HIS A 169 8.82 -15.44 19.11
CA HIS A 169 10.12 -15.23 18.45
C HIS A 169 10.73 -13.89 18.83
N PHE A 170 11.53 -13.83 19.91
CA PHE A 170 12.12 -12.58 20.43
C PHE A 170 13.15 -11.93 19.50
N GLU A 171 13.96 -12.76 18.86
CA GLU A 171 15.10 -12.32 18.05
C GLU A 171 14.71 -12.16 16.58
N LEU A 172 15.01 -10.97 16.04
CA LEU A 172 14.88 -10.69 14.62
C LEU A 172 16.28 -10.45 14.04
N ASP A 173 16.57 -11.13 12.95
CA ASP A 173 17.73 -10.80 12.11
C ASP A 173 17.64 -9.32 11.66
N PRO A 174 18.75 -8.57 11.64
CA PRO A 174 18.75 -7.15 11.29
C PRO A 174 18.16 -6.88 9.89
N PHE A 175 18.50 -7.72 8.91
CA PHE A 175 18.02 -7.57 7.53
C PHE A 175 16.53 -7.89 7.43
N PHE A 176 16.08 -8.95 8.11
CA PHE A 176 14.66 -9.28 8.24
C PHE A 176 13.85 -8.15 8.90
N LYS A 177 14.35 -7.60 10.01
CA LYS A 177 13.68 -6.49 10.73
C LYS A 177 13.57 -5.25 9.84
N ALA A 178 14.64 -4.87 9.15
CA ALA A 178 14.63 -3.74 8.23
C ALA A 178 13.61 -3.95 7.10
N TYR A 179 13.61 -5.11 6.45
CA TYR A 179 12.62 -5.47 5.43
C TYR A 179 11.19 -5.34 5.96
N TYR A 180 10.91 -5.88 7.14
CA TYR A 180 9.57 -5.85 7.74
C TYR A 180 9.08 -4.44 8.05
N LEU A 181 9.96 -3.58 8.60
CA LEU A 181 9.62 -2.19 8.91
C LEU A 181 9.48 -1.32 7.66
N ILE A 182 10.27 -1.57 6.61
CA ILE A 182 10.11 -0.91 5.30
C ILE A 182 8.78 -1.32 4.68
N GLN A 183 8.42 -2.61 4.71
CA GLN A 183 7.12 -3.09 4.26
C GLN A 183 5.98 -2.41 5.01
N PHE A 184 6.08 -2.29 6.34
CA PHE A 184 5.07 -1.57 7.11
C PHE A 184 5.00 -0.08 6.73
N SER A 185 6.15 0.56 6.51
CA SER A 185 6.23 1.94 6.04
C SER A 185 5.53 2.12 4.70
N PHE A 186 5.73 1.20 3.76
CA PHE A 186 5.08 1.23 2.46
C PHE A 186 3.57 1.10 2.56
N TRP A 187 3.06 0.12 3.32
CA TRP A 187 1.62 -0.07 3.46
C TRP A 187 0.92 1.12 4.12
N VAL A 188 1.56 1.76 5.10
CA VAL A 188 1.07 3.02 5.68
C VAL A 188 1.17 4.16 4.66
N GLN A 189 2.27 4.22 3.90
CA GLN A 189 2.46 5.21 2.84
C GLN A 189 1.39 5.11 1.74
N GLN A 190 0.95 3.90 1.39
CA GLN A 190 -0.09 3.67 0.39
C GLN A 190 -1.47 4.21 0.79
N ILE A 191 -1.77 4.34 2.10
CA ILE A 191 -3.00 5.01 2.55
C ILE A 191 -3.02 6.47 2.07
N PHE A 192 -1.87 7.16 2.17
CA PHE A 192 -1.76 8.53 1.68
C PHE A 192 -1.88 8.58 0.15
N VAL A 193 -1.15 7.72 -0.56
CA VAL A 193 -1.17 7.64 -2.03
C VAL A 193 -2.58 7.41 -2.56
N LEU A 194 -3.32 6.45 -2.01
CA LEU A 194 -4.68 6.13 -2.45
C LEU A 194 -5.65 7.31 -2.33
N ASN A 195 -5.45 8.19 -1.35
CA ASN A 195 -6.30 9.37 -1.17
C ASN A 195 -5.90 10.54 -2.08
N MET A 196 -4.71 10.49 -2.67
CA MET A 196 -4.18 11.53 -3.55
C MET A 196 -4.36 11.18 -5.03
N GLU A 197 -4.27 9.89 -5.36
CA GLU A 197 -4.56 9.39 -6.70
C GLU A 197 -6.06 9.51 -7.00
N GLU A 198 -6.38 9.64 -8.29
CA GLU A 198 -7.75 9.68 -8.77
C GLU A 198 -8.50 8.40 -8.37
N LYS A 199 -9.69 8.57 -7.79
CA LYS A 199 -10.46 7.48 -7.21
C LYS A 199 -11.00 6.55 -8.29
N ARG A 200 -10.66 5.26 -8.17
CA ARG A 200 -11.21 4.17 -8.99
C ARG A 200 -12.48 3.60 -8.39
N LYS A 201 -13.22 2.80 -9.17
CA LYS A 201 -14.48 2.13 -8.76
C LYS A 201 -14.32 1.22 -7.54
N ASP A 202 -13.12 0.72 -7.27
CA ASP A 202 -12.78 -0.13 -6.12
C ASP A 202 -12.13 0.63 -4.94
N HIS A 203 -12.14 1.97 -4.94
CA HIS A 203 -11.46 2.81 -3.95
C HIS A 203 -11.76 2.42 -2.50
N TYR A 204 -13.02 2.17 -2.14
CA TYR A 204 -13.37 1.78 -0.77
C TYR A 204 -12.89 0.37 -0.39
N GLN A 205 -12.84 -0.55 -1.36
CA GLN A 205 -12.33 -1.91 -1.15
C GLN A 205 -10.82 -1.86 -0.94
N MET A 206 -10.09 -1.11 -1.78
CA MET A 206 -8.66 -0.85 -1.64
C MET A 206 -8.34 -0.14 -0.31
N PHE A 207 -9.10 0.89 0.05
CA PHE A 207 -8.91 1.59 1.32
C PHE A 207 -9.11 0.66 2.52
N THR A 208 -10.19 -0.13 2.52
CA THR A 208 -10.45 -1.13 3.56
C THR A 208 -9.33 -2.15 3.64
N HIS A 209 -8.85 -2.63 2.50
CA HIS A 209 -7.69 -3.51 2.43
C HIS A 209 -6.46 -2.89 3.10
N HIS A 210 -6.10 -1.64 2.80
CA HIS A 210 -4.94 -1.00 3.43
C HIS A 210 -5.09 -0.86 4.95
N ILE A 211 -6.29 -0.56 5.46
CA ILE A 211 -6.55 -0.52 6.90
C ILE A 211 -6.35 -1.92 7.53
N VAL A 212 -6.90 -2.96 6.91
CA VAL A 212 -6.73 -4.35 7.37
C VAL A 212 -5.27 -4.78 7.31
N THR A 213 -4.57 -4.51 6.21
CA THR A 213 -3.15 -4.84 6.02
C THR A 213 -2.27 -4.10 7.03
N CYS A 214 -2.51 -2.81 7.29
CA CYS A 214 -1.78 -2.07 8.33
C CYS A 214 -2.06 -2.63 9.74
N ALA A 215 -3.30 -3.02 10.03
CA ALA A 215 -3.66 -3.65 11.31
C ALA A 215 -2.98 -5.03 11.45
N LEU A 216 -2.95 -5.84 10.39
CA LEU A 216 -2.23 -7.11 10.35
C LEU A 216 -0.73 -6.92 10.53
N MET A 217 -0.12 -5.96 9.83
CA MET A 217 1.31 -5.65 9.96
C MET A 217 1.68 -5.20 11.38
N CYS A 218 0.90 -4.27 11.93
CA CYS A 218 1.09 -3.80 13.30
C CYS A 218 0.90 -4.94 14.31
N GLY A 219 -0.20 -5.69 14.20
CA GLY A 219 -0.51 -6.80 15.11
C GLY A 219 0.53 -7.92 15.04
N SER A 220 0.90 -8.36 13.84
CA SER A 220 1.92 -9.41 13.66
C SER A 220 3.30 -8.98 14.16
N TYR A 221 3.65 -7.69 14.04
CA TYR A 221 4.88 -7.17 14.61
C TYR A 221 4.85 -7.23 16.15
N TYR A 222 3.87 -6.58 16.78
CA TYR A 222 3.82 -6.46 18.24
C TYR A 222 3.47 -7.76 18.97
N TYR A 223 2.76 -8.69 18.32
CA TYR A 223 2.36 -9.97 18.92
C TYR A 223 3.18 -11.17 18.45
N TYR A 224 4.40 -10.93 17.95
CA TYR A 224 5.37 -11.99 17.65
C TYR A 224 4.95 -12.95 16.53
N TYR A 225 4.09 -12.51 15.61
CA TYR A 225 3.68 -13.26 14.42
C TYR A 225 4.41 -12.79 13.15
N THR A 226 5.63 -12.26 13.28
CA THR A 226 6.39 -11.69 12.15
C THR A 226 6.71 -12.72 11.07
N ARG A 227 6.92 -13.99 11.44
CA ARG A 227 7.10 -15.09 10.46
C ARG A 227 5.86 -15.28 9.57
N VAL A 228 4.68 -15.26 10.19
CA VAL A 228 3.38 -15.38 9.50
C VAL A 228 3.15 -14.16 8.60
N GLY A 229 3.35 -12.96 9.15
CA GLY A 229 3.23 -11.72 8.39
C GLY A 229 4.19 -11.68 7.20
N HIS A 230 5.43 -12.15 7.38
CA HIS A 230 6.41 -12.23 6.30
C HIS A 230 5.96 -13.14 5.16
N LEU A 231 5.52 -14.36 5.47
CA LEU A 231 5.05 -15.28 4.43
C LEU A 231 3.84 -14.70 3.69
N ILE A 232 2.91 -14.05 4.39
CA ILE A 232 1.76 -13.38 3.74
C ILE A 232 2.23 -12.27 2.80
N LEU A 233 3.19 -11.42 3.21
CA LEU A 233 3.75 -10.38 2.33
C LEU A 233 4.34 -10.96 1.05
N VAL A 234 5.13 -12.05 1.15
CA VAL A 234 5.72 -12.73 -0.02
C VAL A 234 4.64 -13.24 -0.97
N LEU A 235 3.57 -13.85 -0.44
CA LEU A 235 2.46 -14.36 -1.24
C LEU A 235 1.66 -13.25 -1.92
N MET A 236 1.46 -12.12 -1.25
CA MET A 236 0.66 -11.01 -1.77
C MET A 236 1.42 -10.21 -2.84
N ASP A 237 2.65 -9.79 -2.54
CA ASP A 237 3.47 -8.91 -3.40
C ASP A 237 3.87 -9.61 -4.71
N GLY A 238 4.07 -10.93 -4.68
CA GLY A 238 4.41 -11.71 -5.88
C GLY A 238 3.32 -11.66 -6.95
N VAL A 239 2.05 -11.67 -6.54
CA VAL A 239 0.91 -11.53 -7.47
C VAL A 239 0.81 -10.11 -8.02
N ASP A 240 1.06 -9.09 -7.18
CA ASP A 240 0.95 -7.69 -7.59
C ASP A 240 2.05 -7.29 -8.57
N THR A 241 3.23 -7.92 -8.49
CA THR A 241 4.30 -7.80 -9.49
C THR A 241 3.82 -8.19 -10.89
N LEU A 242 3.08 -9.30 -11.00
CA LEU A 242 2.53 -9.78 -12.28
C LEU A 242 1.44 -8.84 -12.81
N LEU A 243 0.57 -8.34 -11.92
CA LEU A 243 -0.50 -7.41 -12.30
C LEU A 243 0.06 -6.09 -12.83
N ALA A 244 1.02 -5.49 -12.12
CA ALA A 244 1.67 -4.25 -12.54
C ALA A 244 2.40 -4.44 -13.88
N SER A 245 3.06 -5.58 -14.08
CA SER A 245 3.71 -5.93 -15.34
C SER A 245 2.71 -6.01 -16.51
N ALA A 246 1.58 -6.69 -16.33
CA ALA A 246 0.55 -6.80 -17.35
C ALA A 246 -0.01 -5.42 -17.74
N LYS A 247 -0.30 -4.55 -16.76
CA LYS A 247 -0.78 -3.18 -17.02
C LYS A 247 0.24 -2.32 -17.75
N MET A 248 1.53 -2.42 -17.38
CA MET A 248 2.59 -1.72 -18.09
C MET A 248 2.66 -2.15 -19.56
N LEU A 249 2.56 -3.45 -19.85
CA LEU A 249 2.53 -3.96 -21.22
C LEU A 249 1.29 -3.48 -21.99
N LYS A 250 0.14 -3.34 -21.30
CA LYS A 250 -1.09 -2.81 -21.90
C LYS A 250 -0.93 -1.36 -22.36
N TYR A 251 -0.37 -0.48 -21.51
CA TYR A 251 -0.09 0.92 -21.89
C TYR A 251 0.91 1.05 -23.04
N LEU A 252 1.80 0.06 -23.20
CA LEU A 252 2.74 -0.02 -24.33
C LEU A 252 2.15 -0.68 -25.59
N ARG A 253 0.87 -1.07 -25.57
CA ARG A 253 0.16 -1.75 -26.67
C ARG A 253 0.84 -3.06 -27.10
N TYR A 254 1.50 -3.76 -26.15
CA TYR A 254 2.04 -5.10 -26.36
C TYR A 254 1.02 -6.18 -25.98
N ASP A 255 -0.09 -6.24 -26.71
CA ASP A 255 -1.29 -7.02 -26.33
C ASP A 255 -0.98 -8.52 -26.12
N THR A 256 -0.19 -9.18 -26.98
CA THR A 256 0.14 -10.60 -26.81
C THR A 256 0.92 -10.88 -25.52
N MET A 257 1.87 -10.03 -25.17
CA MET A 257 2.63 -10.17 -23.92
C MET A 257 1.77 -9.80 -22.71
N CYS A 258 0.90 -8.80 -22.85
CA CYS A 258 -0.09 -8.42 -21.85
C CYS A 258 -1.02 -9.59 -21.52
N ASP A 259 -1.59 -10.25 -22.53
CA ASP A 259 -2.50 -11.39 -22.36
C ASP A 259 -1.80 -12.59 -21.72
N ALA A 260 -0.55 -12.87 -22.13
CA ALA A 260 0.26 -13.92 -21.51
C ALA A 260 0.55 -13.62 -20.03
N MET A 261 0.91 -12.36 -19.71
CA MET A 261 1.15 -11.93 -18.32
C MET A 261 -0.13 -11.91 -17.50
N PHE A 262 -1.27 -11.54 -18.08
CA PHE A 262 -2.58 -11.62 -17.44
C PHE A 262 -2.95 -13.07 -17.12
N GLY A 263 -2.74 -14.01 -18.05
CA GLY A 263 -2.93 -15.44 -17.81
C GLY A 263 -2.06 -15.97 -16.67
N LEU A 264 -0.78 -15.60 -16.65
CA LEU A 264 0.13 -15.94 -15.54
C LEU A 264 -0.33 -15.33 -14.21
N PHE A 265 -0.77 -14.07 -14.23
CA PHE A 265 -1.35 -13.39 -13.08
C PHE A 265 -2.56 -14.14 -12.52
N VAL A 266 -3.49 -14.61 -13.36
CA VAL A 266 -4.68 -15.36 -12.92
C VAL A 266 -4.27 -16.67 -12.22
N ILE A 267 -3.32 -17.42 -12.80
CA ILE A 267 -2.82 -18.66 -12.20
C ILE A 267 -2.17 -18.38 -10.85
N ALA A 268 -1.26 -17.40 -10.80
CA ALA A 268 -0.58 -17.00 -9.57
C ALA A 268 -1.56 -16.49 -8.51
N TRP A 269 -2.59 -15.74 -8.90
CA TRP A 269 -3.64 -15.26 -8.00
C TRP A 269 -4.33 -16.42 -7.28
N VAL A 270 -4.80 -17.41 -8.02
CA VAL A 270 -5.50 -18.58 -7.44
C VAL A 270 -4.55 -19.38 -6.55
N VAL A 271 -3.34 -19.69 -7.01
CA VAL A 271 -2.39 -20.50 -6.25
C VAL A 271 -1.92 -19.80 -4.99
N LEU A 272 -1.46 -18.54 -5.08
CA LEU A 272 -0.84 -17.83 -3.97
C LEU A 272 -1.90 -17.30 -2.98
N ARG A 273 -3.00 -16.71 -3.46
CA ARG A 273 -4.01 -16.05 -2.60
C ARG A 273 -5.16 -16.97 -2.17
N HIS A 274 -5.46 -18.04 -2.91
CA HIS A 274 -6.55 -18.97 -2.54
C HIS A 274 -6.07 -20.39 -2.22
N GLY A 275 -4.86 -20.76 -2.62
CA GLY A 275 -4.19 -21.97 -2.16
C GLY A 275 -3.34 -21.70 -0.92
N LEU A 276 -2.15 -21.11 -1.12
CA LEU A 276 -1.13 -20.98 -0.08
C LEU A 276 -1.55 -20.04 1.06
N TYR A 277 -2.12 -18.87 0.76
CA TYR A 277 -2.59 -17.95 1.79
C TYR A 277 -3.70 -18.57 2.68
N ASN A 278 -4.62 -19.33 2.07
CA ASN A 278 -5.64 -20.07 2.82
C ASN A 278 -5.02 -21.19 3.68
N TYR A 279 -3.97 -21.85 3.20
CA TYR A 279 -3.22 -22.83 3.99
C TYR A 279 -2.54 -22.19 5.21
N VAL A 280 -1.93 -21.02 5.04
CA VAL A 280 -1.37 -20.23 6.16
C VAL A 280 -2.47 -19.78 7.13
N THR A 281 -3.61 -19.32 6.62
CA THR A 281 -4.75 -18.91 7.46
C THR A 281 -5.35 -20.09 8.22
N TRP A 282 -5.43 -21.27 7.59
CA TRP A 282 -5.82 -22.52 8.23
C TRP A 282 -4.85 -22.90 9.35
N SER A 283 -3.53 -22.79 9.09
CA SER A 283 -2.49 -23.01 10.10
C SER A 283 -2.64 -22.04 11.28
N ALA A 284 -2.92 -20.76 11.02
CA ALA A 284 -3.21 -19.77 12.07
C ALA A 284 -4.45 -20.11 12.90
N TYR A 285 -5.49 -20.66 12.29
CA TYR A 285 -6.72 -21.02 13.01
C TYR A 285 -6.55 -22.30 13.83
N PHE A 286 -6.01 -23.37 13.23
CA PHE A 286 -6.01 -24.72 13.83
C PHE A 286 -4.69 -25.10 14.49
N GLN A 287 -3.55 -24.80 13.87
CA GLN A 287 -2.25 -25.22 14.38
C GLN A 287 -1.71 -24.26 15.45
N ALA A 288 -1.86 -22.94 15.25
CA ALA A 288 -1.30 -21.96 16.18
C ALA A 288 -1.77 -22.14 17.63
N PRO A 289 -3.08 -22.32 17.93
CA PRO A 289 -3.50 -22.54 19.31
C PRO A 289 -2.90 -23.81 19.92
N VAL A 290 -2.71 -24.87 19.14
CA VAL A 290 -2.15 -26.14 19.65
C VAL A 290 -0.65 -26.04 19.89
N LEU A 291 0.09 -25.40 18.96
CA LEU A 291 1.54 -25.29 19.02
C LEU A 291 2.03 -24.22 20.02
N VAL A 292 1.16 -23.30 20.43
CA VAL A 292 1.54 -22.09 21.17
C VAL A 292 0.84 -21.94 22.54
N ALA A 293 -0.28 -22.63 22.80
CA ALA A 293 -1.13 -22.40 23.99
C ALA A 293 -0.43 -22.54 25.36
N GLU A 294 0.76 -23.13 25.44
CA GLU A 294 1.50 -23.32 26.69
C GLU A 294 2.83 -22.51 26.75
N ASN A 295 3.15 -21.75 25.70
CA ASN A 295 4.42 -21.04 25.60
C ASN A 295 4.31 -19.61 26.17
N CYS A 296 4.46 -19.47 27.49
CA CYS A 296 4.88 -18.22 28.10
C CYS A 296 6.40 -18.25 28.20
N LEU A 297 7.08 -17.36 27.47
CA LEU A 297 8.54 -17.26 27.53
C LEU A 297 8.94 -15.87 28.05
N ARG A 298 10.02 -15.83 28.82
CA ARG A 298 10.68 -14.61 29.21
C ARG A 298 11.82 -14.31 28.24
N ASP A 299 11.85 -13.08 27.74
CA ASP A 299 13.03 -12.54 27.05
C ASP A 299 14.18 -12.35 28.06
N GLU A 300 15.39 -12.13 27.55
CA GLU A 300 16.60 -11.87 28.33
C GLU A 300 16.49 -10.64 29.24
N ASP A 301 15.64 -9.67 28.88
CA ASP A 301 15.34 -8.50 29.71
C ASP A 301 14.34 -8.81 30.85
N GLY A 302 13.91 -10.07 30.98
CA GLY A 302 12.93 -10.51 31.97
C GLY A 302 11.47 -10.17 31.63
N GLN A 303 11.20 -9.67 30.42
CA GLN A 303 9.84 -9.44 29.92
C GLN A 303 9.17 -10.76 29.55
N GLU A 304 8.12 -11.12 30.29
CA GLU A 304 7.30 -12.29 29.99
C GLU A 304 6.31 -11.97 28.87
N THR A 305 6.31 -12.82 27.84
CA THR A 305 5.36 -12.76 26.73
C THR A 305 4.62 -14.09 26.66
N CYS A 306 3.30 -14.02 26.79
CA CYS A 306 2.40 -15.16 26.71
C CYS A 306 1.50 -15.04 25.49
N PHE A 307 1.10 -16.19 24.97
CA PHE A 307 0.04 -16.26 23.98
C PHE A 307 -1.27 -15.73 24.55
N ASN A 308 -1.90 -14.80 23.82
CA ASN A 308 -3.20 -14.27 24.18
C ASN A 308 -4.26 -14.76 23.18
N PRO A 309 -5.13 -15.71 23.56
CA PRO A 309 -6.14 -16.27 22.65
C PRO A 309 -7.12 -15.23 22.10
N ALA A 310 -7.42 -14.17 22.85
CA ALA A 310 -8.33 -13.12 22.39
C ALA A 310 -7.69 -12.28 21.26
N LEU A 311 -6.43 -11.87 21.44
CA LEU A 311 -5.69 -11.13 20.42
C LEU A 311 -5.42 -12.00 19.19
N HIS A 312 -5.12 -13.28 19.39
CA HIS A 312 -4.99 -14.24 18.29
C HIS A 312 -6.26 -14.36 17.47
N ARG A 313 -7.44 -14.46 18.12
CA ARG A 313 -8.73 -14.46 17.40
C ARG A 313 -8.94 -13.20 16.58
N VAL A 314 -8.58 -12.03 17.10
CA VAL A 314 -8.66 -10.77 16.34
C VAL A 314 -7.74 -10.82 15.12
N PHE A 315 -6.50 -11.30 15.27
CA PHE A 315 -5.57 -11.47 14.17
C PHE A 315 -6.12 -12.40 13.07
N VAL A 316 -6.66 -13.55 13.46
CA VAL A 316 -7.32 -14.50 12.55
C VAL A 316 -8.54 -13.89 11.85
N VAL A 317 -9.37 -13.12 12.55
CA VAL A 317 -10.50 -12.39 11.93
C VAL A 317 -10.02 -11.40 10.87
N LEU A 318 -8.90 -10.70 11.11
CA LEU A 318 -8.31 -9.81 10.12
C LEU A 318 -7.78 -10.57 8.90
N LEU A 319 -7.19 -11.76 9.07
CA LEU A 319 -6.80 -12.63 7.95
C LEU A 319 -8.00 -13.07 7.11
N ILE A 320 -9.10 -13.45 7.77
CA ILE A 320 -10.35 -13.80 7.08
C ILE A 320 -10.95 -12.58 6.37
N ALA A 321 -10.91 -11.39 6.99
CA ALA A 321 -11.36 -10.16 6.35
C ALA A 321 -10.55 -9.85 5.09
N LEU A 322 -9.22 -10.00 5.14
CA LEU A 322 -8.36 -9.91 3.97
C LEU A 322 -8.75 -10.94 2.91
N GLN A 323 -9.07 -12.18 3.31
CA GLN A 323 -9.52 -13.23 2.38
C GLN A 323 -10.84 -12.91 1.69
N ILE A 324 -11.78 -12.27 2.38
CA ILE A 324 -13.05 -11.85 1.79
C ILE A 324 -12.80 -10.82 0.69
N ILE A 325 -11.89 -9.86 0.93
CA ILE A 325 -11.55 -8.86 -0.09
C ILE A 325 -10.88 -9.53 -1.30
N THR A 326 -9.97 -10.50 -1.10
CA THR A 326 -9.36 -11.23 -2.22
C THR A 326 -10.37 -12.05 -3.03
N LEU A 327 -11.44 -12.57 -2.41
CA LEU A 327 -12.53 -13.23 -3.12
C LEU A 327 -13.39 -12.25 -3.95
N ILE A 328 -13.64 -11.04 -3.43
CA ILE A 328 -14.33 -9.99 -4.20
C ILE A 328 -13.52 -9.67 -5.47
N TRP A 329 -12.21 -9.53 -5.34
CA TRP A 329 -11.34 -9.30 -6.48
C TRP A 329 -11.23 -10.49 -7.42
N LEU A 330 -11.24 -11.73 -6.91
CA LEU A 330 -11.33 -12.93 -7.74
C LEU A 330 -12.60 -12.91 -8.59
N TYR A 331 -13.74 -12.54 -8.01
CA TYR A 331 -14.98 -12.38 -8.76
C TYR A 331 -14.83 -11.36 -9.91
N MET A 332 -14.15 -10.23 -9.67
CA MET A 332 -13.87 -9.25 -10.73
C MET A 332 -12.97 -9.82 -11.83
N ILE A 333 -11.92 -10.57 -11.45
CA ILE A 333 -11.01 -11.23 -12.41
C ILE A 333 -11.79 -12.22 -13.28
N VAL A 334 -12.66 -13.05 -12.66
CA VAL A 334 -13.50 -13.99 -13.40
C VAL A 334 -14.45 -13.27 -14.36
N ARG A 335 -14.99 -12.11 -13.98
CA ARG A 335 -15.81 -11.30 -14.90
C ARG A 335 -15.02 -10.83 -16.13
N VAL A 336 -13.77 -10.40 -15.94
CA VAL A 336 -12.88 -10.03 -17.05
C VAL A 336 -12.61 -11.24 -17.95
N ILE A 337 -12.32 -12.41 -17.39
CA ILE A 337 -12.13 -13.65 -18.16
C ILE A 337 -13.38 -13.99 -18.99
N VAL A 338 -14.58 -13.89 -18.40
CA VAL A 338 -15.84 -14.14 -19.13
C VAL A 338 -16.06 -13.11 -20.25
N LYS A 339 -15.65 -11.84 -20.07
CA LYS A 339 -15.68 -10.82 -21.13
C LYS A 339 -14.75 -11.22 -22.28
N ILE A 340 -13.52 -11.65 -21.97
CA ILE A 340 -12.54 -12.12 -22.96
C ILE A 340 -13.07 -13.31 -23.76
N LEU A 341 -13.61 -14.33 -23.08
CA LEU A 341 -14.15 -15.53 -23.74
C LEU A 341 -15.37 -15.25 -24.64
N LYS A 342 -16.07 -14.14 -24.41
CA LYS A 342 -17.19 -13.67 -25.25
C LYS A 342 -16.72 -12.81 -26.44
N GLY A 343 -15.41 -12.65 -26.63
CA GLY A 343 -14.82 -11.88 -27.73
C GLY A 343 -14.49 -10.42 -27.39
N GLY A 344 -14.53 -10.03 -26.12
CA GLY A 344 -14.05 -8.70 -25.67
C GLY A 344 -12.56 -8.68 -25.34
N GLY A 345 -11.99 -7.48 -25.11
CA GLY A 345 -10.61 -7.32 -24.64
C GLY A 345 -10.42 -7.62 -23.15
N ALA A 346 -9.16 -7.85 -22.75
CA ALA A 346 -8.73 -8.08 -21.36
C ALA A 346 -8.65 -6.79 -20.52
N GLU A 347 -9.62 -5.90 -20.65
CA GLU A 347 -9.70 -4.66 -19.87
C GLU A 347 -10.06 -4.95 -18.41
N ASP A 348 -9.30 -4.34 -17.50
CA ASP A 348 -9.56 -4.41 -16.06
C ASP A 348 -10.84 -3.62 -15.74
N SER A 349 -11.89 -4.29 -15.24
CA SER A 349 -13.16 -3.63 -14.91
C SER A 349 -13.07 -2.56 -13.79
N ARG A 350 -11.88 -2.40 -13.18
CA ARG A 350 -11.56 -1.35 -12.20
C ARG A 350 -11.13 -0.03 -12.86
N SER A 351 -10.67 -0.08 -14.12
CA SER A 351 -10.10 1.05 -14.85
C SER A 351 -11.05 1.68 -15.86
N ASP A 352 -12.35 1.37 -15.85
CA ASP A 352 -13.34 1.88 -16.83
C ASP A 352 -13.42 3.42 -16.94
N ASP A 353 -12.83 4.18 -16.02
CA ASP A 353 -12.73 5.65 -16.13
C ASP A 353 -11.43 6.07 -16.88
N GLU A 354 -10.68 5.13 -17.47
CA GLU A 354 -9.46 5.39 -18.23
C GLU A 354 -9.68 5.31 -19.75
N ASP A 355 -10.63 4.52 -20.25
CA ASP A 355 -10.96 4.39 -21.69
C ASP A 355 -12.13 5.29 -22.14
N SER A 356 -13.11 5.60 -21.28
CA SER A 356 -14.24 6.48 -21.65
C SER A 356 -13.79 7.91 -21.96
N ASP A 357 -12.75 8.37 -21.25
CA ASP A 357 -12.13 9.69 -21.49
C ASP A 357 -11.24 9.67 -22.74
N GLU A 358 -10.89 8.49 -23.28
CA GLU A 358 -10.15 8.39 -24.55
C GLU A 358 -11.07 8.68 -25.74
N GLU A 359 -12.32 8.19 -25.72
CA GLU A 359 -13.35 8.48 -26.74
C GLU A 359 -13.86 9.93 -26.65
N GLU A 360 -14.11 10.46 -25.44
CA GLU A 360 -14.55 11.86 -25.29
C GLU A 360 -13.45 12.87 -25.67
N GLY A 361 -12.18 12.59 -25.34
CA GLY A 361 -11.07 13.47 -25.72
C GLY A 361 -10.61 13.34 -27.19
N GLU A 362 -10.97 12.25 -27.88
CA GLU A 362 -10.81 12.15 -29.33
C GLU A 362 -11.87 12.98 -30.06
N ALA A 363 -13.11 12.97 -29.57
CA ALA A 363 -14.17 13.84 -30.09
C ALA A 363 -13.86 15.34 -29.87
N GLU A 364 -13.39 15.74 -28.68
CA GLU A 364 -13.01 17.14 -28.42
C GLU A 364 -11.78 17.58 -29.25
N GLY A 365 -10.82 16.69 -29.49
CA GLY A 365 -9.64 17.00 -30.31
C GLY A 365 -9.94 17.09 -31.81
N GLU A 366 -10.85 16.25 -32.32
CA GLU A 366 -11.35 16.33 -33.69
C GLU A 366 -12.21 17.60 -33.88
N GLU A 367 -13.02 18.00 -32.89
CA GLU A 367 -13.78 19.26 -32.91
C GLU A 367 -12.86 20.50 -32.90
N GLU A 368 -11.76 20.51 -32.12
CA GLU A 368 -10.79 21.62 -32.14
C GLU A 368 -10.00 21.70 -33.46
N GLU A 369 -9.65 20.57 -34.08
CA GLU A 369 -9.00 20.55 -35.41
C GLU A 369 -9.95 21.01 -36.53
N GLU A 370 -11.23 20.62 -36.49
CA GLU A 370 -12.26 21.09 -37.43
C GLU A 370 -12.53 22.60 -37.26
N GLU A 371 -12.61 23.12 -36.03
CA GLU A 371 -12.75 24.56 -35.78
C GLU A 371 -11.52 25.36 -36.27
N GLU A 372 -10.29 24.84 -36.11
CA GLU A 372 -9.09 25.49 -36.63
C GLU A 372 -9.01 25.49 -38.16
N GLU A 373 -9.46 24.42 -38.83
CA GLU A 373 -9.56 24.36 -40.29
C GLU A 373 -10.63 25.31 -40.85
N GLU A 374 -11.82 25.39 -40.25
CA GLU A 374 -12.86 26.34 -40.65
C GLU A 374 -12.41 27.80 -40.49
N VAL A 375 -11.72 28.13 -39.39
CA VAL A 375 -11.19 29.49 -39.15
C VAL A 375 -10.06 29.84 -40.13
N MET A 376 -9.31 28.86 -40.62
CA MET A 376 -8.29 29.07 -41.66
C MET A 376 -8.91 29.23 -43.06
N GLU A 377 -9.96 28.48 -43.40
CA GLU A 377 -10.67 28.65 -44.67
C GLU A 377 -11.41 30.00 -44.75
N GLU A 378 -12.04 30.45 -43.66
CA GLU A 378 -12.75 31.73 -43.60
C GLU A 378 -11.78 32.91 -43.83
N LYS A 379 -10.59 32.86 -43.21
CA LYS A 379 -9.54 33.89 -43.42
C LYS A 379 -8.95 33.91 -44.82
N VAL A 380 -8.92 32.77 -45.52
CA VAL A 380 -8.46 32.71 -46.92
C VAL A 380 -9.53 33.24 -47.88
N SER A 381 -10.80 33.20 -47.49
CA SER A 381 -11.92 33.71 -48.30
C SER A 381 -12.11 35.23 -48.22
N ASP A 382 -11.66 35.88 -47.14
CA ASP A 382 -11.75 37.34 -46.94
C ASP A 382 -10.59 38.13 -47.60
N ASP A 383 -9.52 37.45 -48.03
CA ASP A 383 -8.32 38.04 -48.63
C ASP A 383 -8.27 37.95 -50.18
N ASN A 384 -9.36 37.52 -50.83
CA ASN A 384 -9.49 37.36 -52.29
C ASN A 384 -10.76 38.04 -52.82
#